data_AF-A0A8X6KI60-F1
#
_entry.id   AF-A0A8X6KI60-F1
#
_cell.length_a   1.000
_cell.length_b   1.000
_cell.length_c   1.000
_cell.angle_alpha   90.00
_cell.angle_beta   90.00
_cell.angle_gamma   90.00
#
_symmetry.space_group_name_H-M   'P 1'
#
loop_
_entity.id
_entity.type
_entity.pdbx_description
1 polymer ?
#
loop_
_entity_poly.entity_id
_entity_poly.type
_entity_poly.pdbx_seq_one_letter_code
_entity_poly.pdbx_strand_id
1 'polypeptide(L)'
;MMKNVAVKTDLKLFWELDSIGINNECENLSLSDKKFIDNFENNLTYRGNRYETKLPWKSNPEELDRNFETAKRRFDNLKIKLNKNKDICEEYKRIIDEQLKNGIVEECSDNSLIAHLKVEALSE
;
A
#
# COMPACT_ATOMS: atom_id res chain seq x y z
N MET A 1 29.70 -37.11 -2.06
CA MET A 1 29.47 -36.17 -0.94
C MET A 1 30.13 -34.78 -1.11
N MET A 2 31.24 -34.62 -1.83
CA MET A 2 31.98 -33.34 -1.88
C MET A 2 31.32 -32.20 -2.69
N LYS A 3 30.44 -32.50 -3.67
CA LYS A 3 29.81 -31.47 -4.53
C LYS A 3 28.85 -30.53 -3.79
N ASN A 4 28.12 -31.02 -2.78
CA ASN A 4 27.19 -30.21 -2.00
C ASN A 4 27.89 -29.23 -1.04
N VAL A 5 29.10 -29.57 -0.60
CA VAL A 5 29.88 -28.68 0.29
C VAL A 5 30.42 -27.50 -0.51
N ALA A 6 30.97 -27.74 -1.71
CA ALA A 6 31.47 -26.69 -2.59
C ALA A 6 30.36 -25.70 -2.99
N VAL A 7 29.19 -26.21 -3.44
CA VAL A 7 28.04 -25.36 -3.81
C VAL A 7 27.54 -24.53 -2.62
N LYS A 8 27.54 -25.10 -1.40
CA LYS A 8 27.14 -24.37 -0.19
C LYS A 8 28.12 -23.26 0.16
N THR A 9 29.41 -23.48 -0.03
CA THR A 9 30.46 -22.47 0.18
C THR A 9 30.38 -21.35 -0.86
N ASP A 10 30.16 -21.68 -2.13
CA ASP A 10 30.06 -20.69 -3.21
C ASP A 10 28.81 -19.81 -3.05
N LEU A 11 27.67 -20.38 -2.66
CA LEU A 11 26.47 -19.62 -2.33
C LEU A 11 26.70 -18.69 -1.13
N LYS A 12 27.38 -19.16 -0.09
CA LYS A 12 27.70 -18.33 1.09
C LYS A 12 28.56 -17.14 0.69
N LEU A 13 29.60 -17.36 -0.11
CA LEU A 13 30.49 -16.30 -0.59
C LEU A 13 29.76 -15.30 -1.50
N PHE A 14 28.87 -15.79 -2.37
CA PHE A 14 28.04 -14.95 -3.22
C PHE A 14 27.17 -14.01 -2.39
N TRP A 15 26.46 -14.53 -1.39
CA TRP A 15 25.63 -13.70 -0.50
C TRP A 15 26.48 -12.77 0.36
N GLU A 16 27.63 -13.20 0.86
CA GLU A 16 28.54 -12.34 1.63
C GLU A 16 29.06 -11.15 0.80
N LEU A 17 29.42 -11.37 -0.47
CA LEU A 17 29.84 -10.32 -1.40
C LEU A 17 28.71 -9.34 -1.73
N ASP A 18 27.49 -9.84 -1.94
CA ASP A 18 26.29 -9.00 -2.17
C ASP A 18 25.89 -8.21 -0.92
N SER A 19 26.26 -8.71 0.27
CA SER A 19 26.02 -8.06 1.57
C SER A 19 27.11 -7.04 1.95
N ILE A 20 28.18 -6.88 1.16
CA ILE A 20 29.25 -5.93 1.49
C ILE A 20 28.69 -4.50 1.52
N GLY A 21 28.78 -3.85 2.67
CA GLY A 21 28.23 -2.51 2.91
C GLY A 21 26.81 -2.50 3.47
N ILE A 22 26.13 -3.65 3.50
CA ILE A 22 24.94 -3.90 4.30
C ILE A 22 25.43 -4.46 5.64
N ASN A 23 25.81 -3.57 6.55
CA ASN A 23 26.23 -3.99 7.88
C ASN A 23 25.02 -4.63 8.59
N ASN A 24 25.17 -5.87 9.08
CA ASN A 24 24.17 -6.57 9.92
C ASN A 24 23.91 -5.87 11.27
N GLU A 25 24.65 -4.81 11.54
CA GLU A 25 24.47 -3.93 12.67
C GLU A 25 23.22 -3.08 12.44
N CYS A 26 22.07 -3.58 12.92
CA CYS A 26 20.92 -2.77 13.33
C CYS A 26 21.27 -1.70 14.40
N GLU A 27 22.54 -1.35 14.58
CA GLU A 27 23.08 -0.58 15.70
C GLU A 27 22.65 0.89 15.70
N ASN A 28 22.09 1.39 14.59
CA ASN A 28 21.59 2.76 14.50
C ASN A 28 20.08 2.89 14.25
N LEU A 29 19.29 1.86 14.53
CA LEU A 29 17.82 2.03 14.53
C LEU A 29 17.42 2.96 15.68
N SER A 30 16.71 4.04 15.33
CA SER A 30 16.14 4.94 16.34
C SER A 30 15.13 4.19 17.20
N LEU A 31 14.84 4.70 18.41
CA LEU A 31 13.79 4.12 19.24
C LEU A 31 12.43 4.10 18.53
N SER A 32 12.16 5.06 17.65
CA SER A 32 10.97 5.06 16.80
C SER A 32 10.98 3.93 15.77
N ASP A 33 12.12 3.65 15.13
CA ASP A 33 12.21 2.57 14.15
C ASP A 33 12.01 1.21 14.80
N LYS A 34 12.61 0.99 15.98
CA LYS A 34 12.41 -0.26 16.75
C LYS A 34 10.94 -0.47 17.11
N LYS A 35 10.29 0.56 17.67
CA LYS A 35 8.84 0.51 17.98
C LYS A 35 7.97 0.24 16.75
N PHE A 36 8.33 0.83 15.62
CA PHE A 36 7.63 0.63 14.36
C PHE A 36 7.75 -0.82 13.88
N ILE A 37 8.97 -1.37 13.87
CA ILE A 37 9.23 -2.76 13.49
C ILE A 37 8.48 -3.71 14.43
N ASP A 38 8.60 -3.51 15.75
CA ASP A 38 7.89 -4.32 16.75
C ASP A 38 6.38 -4.28 16.51
N ASN A 39 5.80 -3.10 16.26
CA ASN A 39 4.37 -2.98 15.97
C ASN A 39 3.99 -3.68 14.66
N PHE A 40 4.81 -3.56 13.61
CA PHE A 40 4.56 -4.24 12.35
C PHE A 40 4.56 -5.76 12.51
N GLU A 41 5.60 -6.31 13.14
CA GLU A 41 5.77 -7.75 13.35
C GLU A 41 4.67 -8.33 14.25
N ASN A 42 4.33 -7.64 15.34
CA ASN A 42 3.28 -8.09 16.26
C ASN A 42 1.88 -8.12 15.62
N ASN A 43 1.64 -7.31 14.58
CA ASN A 43 0.36 -7.29 13.87
C ASN A 43 0.39 -8.12 12.56
N LEU A 44 1.54 -8.70 12.20
CA LEU A 44 1.69 -9.50 10.99
C LEU A 44 1.05 -10.87 11.22
N THR A 45 0.06 -11.21 10.40
CA THR A 45 -0.68 -12.46 10.46
C THR A 45 -0.74 -13.10 9.08
N TYR A 46 -0.62 -14.43 9.01
CA TYR A 46 -0.78 -15.15 7.76
C TYR A 46 -2.19 -15.73 7.67
N ARG A 47 -2.98 -15.27 6.70
CA ARG A 47 -4.38 -15.71 6.47
C ARG A 47 -4.60 -16.12 5.02
N GLY A 48 -5.18 -17.30 4.82
CA GLY A 48 -5.72 -17.74 3.53
C GLY A 48 -4.75 -17.79 2.34
N ASN A 49 -3.43 -17.67 2.57
CA ASN A 49 -2.32 -17.53 1.60
C ASN A 49 -1.74 -16.11 1.41
N ARG A 50 -2.08 -15.15 2.26
CA ARG A 50 -1.47 -13.81 2.25
C ARG A 50 -1.05 -13.39 3.66
N TYR A 51 -0.06 -12.51 3.73
CA TYR A 51 0.26 -11.80 4.96
C TYR A 51 -0.62 -10.55 5.07
N GLU A 52 -1.22 -10.37 6.23
CA GLU A 52 -2.04 -9.23 6.60
C GLU A 52 -1.40 -8.56 7.81
N THR A 53 -1.36 -7.23 7.82
CA THR A 53 -0.86 -6.45 8.96
C THR A 53 -1.63 -5.14 9.07
N LYS A 54 -1.49 -4.46 10.21
CA LYS A 54 -2.03 -3.11 10.37
C LYS A 54 -1.25 -2.12 9.51
N LEU A 55 -1.91 -1.04 9.12
CA LEU A 55 -1.27 0.03 8.37
C LEU A 55 -0.09 0.62 9.16
N PRO A 56 1.07 0.85 8.50
CA PRO A 56 2.30 1.31 9.12
C PRO A 56 2.27 2.82 9.44
N TRP A 57 1.43 3.22 10.38
CA TRP A 57 1.33 4.62 10.79
C TRP A 57 2.53 5.05 11.65
N LYS A 58 3.07 6.24 11.37
CA LYS A 58 4.18 6.84 12.15
C LYS A 58 3.70 7.48 13.46
N SER A 59 2.45 7.94 13.50
CA SER A 59 1.78 8.59 14.64
C SER A 59 0.39 7.99 14.83
N ASN A 60 -0.29 8.34 15.92
CA ASN A 60 -1.66 7.88 16.14
C ASN A 60 -2.55 8.38 14.98
N PRO A 61 -3.26 7.49 14.25
CA PRO A 61 -4.16 7.89 13.17
C PRO A 61 -5.24 8.89 13.60
N GLU A 62 -5.63 8.87 14.88
CA GLU A 62 -6.62 9.80 15.44
C GLU A 62 -6.12 11.25 15.50
N GLU A 63 -4.80 11.46 15.46
CA GLU A 63 -4.17 12.78 15.44
C GLU A 63 -4.08 13.37 14.02
N LEU A 64 -4.46 12.62 12.98
CA LEU A 64 -4.45 13.12 11.62
C LEU A 64 -5.63 14.06 11.39
N ASP A 65 -5.31 15.28 10.95
CA ASP A 65 -6.31 16.23 10.51
C ASP A 65 -7.15 15.68 9.35
N ARG A 66 -8.44 16.02 9.34
CA ARG A 66 -9.35 15.64 8.25
C ARG A 66 -8.90 16.31 6.95
N ASN A 67 -8.53 15.50 5.95
CA ASN A 67 -8.11 15.98 4.62
C ASN A 67 -9.27 16.11 3.61
N PHE A 68 -10.52 16.04 4.07
CA PHE A 68 -11.70 15.88 3.23
C PHE A 68 -11.81 16.95 2.14
N GLU A 69 -11.72 18.24 2.50
CA GLU A 69 -11.85 19.34 1.52
C GLU A 69 -10.78 19.29 0.43
N THR A 70 -9.55 18.92 0.81
CA THR A 70 -8.45 18.76 -0.15
C THR A 70 -8.67 17.56 -1.06
N ALA A 71 -9.14 16.43 -0.51
CA ALA A 71 -9.48 15.24 -1.27
C ALA A 71 -10.64 15.53 -2.25
N LYS A 72 -11.69 16.20 -1.78
CA LYS A 72 -12.84 16.62 -2.60
C LYS A 72 -12.40 17.50 -3.77
N ARG A 73 -11.61 18.55 -3.51
CA ARG A 73 -11.10 19.43 -4.58
C ARG A 73 -10.27 18.67 -5.61
N ARG A 74 -9.44 17.72 -5.19
CA ARG A 74 -8.68 16.86 -6.12
C ARG A 74 -9.61 15.98 -6.97
N PHE A 75 -10.65 15.43 -6.36
CA PHE A 75 -11.66 14.64 -7.04
C PHE A 75 -12.45 15.46 -8.06
N ASP A 76 -12.88 16.68 -7.71
CA ASP A 76 -13.60 17.58 -8.63
C ASP A 76 -12.74 17.93 -9.85
N ASN A 77 -11.45 18.23 -9.64
CA ASN A 77 -10.50 18.44 -10.73
C ASN A 77 -10.30 17.19 -11.60
N LEU A 78 -10.29 16.00 -10.99
CA LEU A 78 -10.22 14.74 -11.73
C LEU A 78 -11.46 14.57 -12.62
N LYS A 79 -12.67 14.78 -12.10
CA LYS A 79 -13.91 14.74 -12.91
C LYS A 79 -13.82 15.63 -14.13
N ILE A 80 -13.38 16.88 -13.96
CA ILE A 80 -13.21 17.83 -15.08
C ILE A 80 -12.23 17.28 -16.12
N LYS A 81 -11.11 16.69 -15.68
CA LYS A 81 -10.10 16.11 -16.58
C LYS A 81 -10.65 14.91 -17.36
N LEU A 82 -11.39 14.02 -16.68
CA LEU A 82 -11.98 12.83 -17.31
C LEU A 82 -13.08 13.22 -18.30
N ASN A 83 -13.90 14.22 -17.99
CA ASN A 83 -14.94 14.71 -18.90
C ASN A 83 -14.35 15.35 -20.17
N LYS A 84 -13.18 15.99 -20.06
CA LYS A 84 -12.50 16.63 -21.21
C LYS A 84 -11.77 15.64 -22.11
N ASN A 85 -11.40 14.47 -21.59
CA ASN A 85 -10.60 13.49 -22.33
C ASN A 85 -11.15 12.07 -22.15
N LYS A 86 -11.87 11.63 -23.18
CA LYS A 86 -12.54 10.33 -23.21
C LYS A 86 -11.56 9.16 -23.11
N ASP A 87 -10.40 9.24 -23.75
CA ASP A 87 -9.40 8.17 -23.74
C ASP A 87 -8.84 7.96 -22.32
N ILE A 88 -8.57 9.05 -21.59
CA ILE A 88 -8.14 8.96 -20.18
C ILE A 88 -9.25 8.38 -19.31
N CYS A 89 -10.51 8.75 -19.56
CA CYS A 89 -11.66 8.21 -18.83
C CYS A 89 -11.80 6.69 -19.02
N GLU A 90 -11.69 6.23 -20.26
CA GLU A 90 -11.75 4.81 -20.61
C GLU A 90 -10.61 4.02 -19.95
N GLU A 91 -9.40 4.57 -19.93
CA GLU A 91 -8.25 3.94 -19.28
C GLU A 91 -8.42 3.85 -17.75
N TYR A 92 -8.91 4.90 -17.11
CA TYR A 92 -9.24 4.88 -15.68
C TYR A 92 -10.27 3.79 -15.36
N LYS A 93 -11.33 3.71 -16.17
CA LYS A 93 -12.37 2.70 -15.99
C LYS A 93 -11.79 1.28 -16.14
N ARG A 94 -10.98 1.05 -17.16
CA ARG A 94 -10.30 -0.25 -17.38
C ARG A 94 -9.47 -0.68 -16.17
N ILE A 95 -8.69 0.24 -15.59
CA ILE A 95 -7.86 -0.04 -14.41
C ILE A 95 -8.72 -0.35 -13.18
N ILE A 96 -9.80 0.42 -12.95
CA ILE A 96 -10.72 0.18 -11.82
C ILE A 96 -11.39 -1.19 -11.96
N ASP A 97 -11.88 -1.54 -13.16
CA ASP A 97 -12.52 -2.82 -13.44
C ASP A 97 -11.53 -3.99 -13.23
N GLU A 98 -10.27 -3.83 -13.65
CA GLU A 98 -9.21 -4.82 -13.43
C GLU A 98 -8.91 -5.00 -11.93
N GLN A 99 -8.80 -3.90 -11.17
CA GLN A 99 -8.57 -3.97 -9.73
C GLN A 99 -9.75 -4.62 -8.99
N LEU A 100 -10.98 -4.34 -9.42
CA LEU A 100 -12.18 -4.96 -8.87
C LEU A 100 -12.18 -6.47 -9.12
N LYS A 101 -11.86 -6.89 -10.36
CA LYS A 101 -11.71 -8.31 -10.72
C LYS A 101 -10.63 -9.01 -9.91
N ASN A 102 -9.52 -8.31 -9.63
CA ASN A 102 -8.40 -8.84 -8.84
C ASN A 102 -8.67 -8.82 -7.33
N GLY A 103 -9.81 -8.29 -6.88
CA GLY A 103 -10.15 -8.14 -5.46
C GLY A 103 -9.23 -7.19 -4.71
N ILE A 104 -8.67 -6.20 -5.42
CA ILE A 104 -7.84 -5.13 -4.83
C ILE A 104 -8.72 -4.01 -4.31
N VAL A 105 -9.80 -3.71 -5.02
CA VAL A 105 -10.84 -2.74 -4.63
C VAL A 105 -12.19 -3.43 -4.56
N GLU A 106 -13.12 -2.84 -3.81
CA GLU A 106 -14.49 -3.31 -3.65
C GLU A 106 -15.48 -2.16 -3.80
N GLU A 107 -16.73 -2.48 -4.16
CA GLU A 107 -17.79 -1.48 -4.13
C GLU A 107 -18.10 -1.09 -2.67
N CYS A 108 -18.20 0.21 -2.42
CA CYS A 108 -18.59 0.70 -1.11
C CYS A 108 -20.02 0.21 -0.78
N SER A 109 -20.19 -0.44 0.36
CA SER A 109 -21.49 -0.95 0.84
C SER A 109 -22.27 0.07 1.68
N ASP A 110 -21.65 1.18 2.06
CA ASP A 110 -22.27 2.20 2.90
C ASP A 110 -23.14 3.14 2.06
N ASN A 111 -24.45 2.88 2.08
CA ASN A 111 -25.46 3.67 1.40
C ASN A 111 -25.45 5.16 1.81
N SER A 112 -25.02 5.50 3.03
CA SER A 112 -24.92 6.90 3.49
C SER A 112 -23.84 7.67 2.73
N LEU A 113 -22.68 7.03 2.51
CA LEU A 113 -21.57 7.59 1.74
C LEU A 113 -21.89 7.65 0.25
N ILE A 114 -22.53 6.60 -0.28
CA ILE A 114 -22.97 6.54 -1.68
C ILE A 114 -24.01 7.64 -1.98
N ALA A 115 -24.95 7.89 -1.06
CA ALA A 115 -25.98 8.91 -1.24
C ALA A 115 -25.40 10.32 -1.29
N HIS A 116 -24.45 10.66 -0.40
CA HIS A 116 -23.77 11.97 -0.43
C HIS A 116 -23.06 12.21 -1.78
N LEU A 117 -22.37 11.20 -2.30
CA LEU A 117 -21.66 11.31 -3.59
C LEU A 117 -22.61 11.39 -4.80
N LYS A 118 -23.77 10.72 -4.75
CA LYS A 118 -24.78 10.74 -5.83
C LYS A 118 -25.58 12.04 -5.87
N VAL A 119 -25.92 12.63 -4.71
CA VAL A 119 -26.63 13.91 -4.65
C VAL A 119 -25.78 15.03 -5.25
N GLU A 120 -24.46 15.03 -4.97
CA GLU A 120 -23.54 16.01 -5.55
C GLU A 120 -23.26 15.81 -7.05
N ALA A 121 -23.37 14.59 -7.57
CA ALA A 121 -23.17 14.30 -8.99
C ALA A 121 -24.39 14.64 -9.88
N LEU A 122 -25.57 14.84 -9.28
CA LEU A 122 -26.82 15.22 -9.96
C LEU A 122 -27.18 16.69 -9.79
N SER A 123 -26.40 17.45 -9.02
CA SER A 123 -26.59 18.88 -8.79
C SER A 123 -25.80 19.80 -9.74
N GLU A 124 -25.09 19.24 -10.72
CA GLU A 124 -24.40 19.94 -11.82
C GLU A 124 -24.87 19.41 -13.19
#